data_AF-A0A4Q9PHA0-F1
#
_entry.id   AF-A0A4Q9PHA0-F1
#
_cell.length_a   1.000
_cell.length_b   1.000
_cell.length_c   1.000
_cell.angle_alpha   90.00
_cell.angle_beta   90.00
_cell.angle_gamma   90.00
#
_symmetry.space_group_name_H-M   'P 1'
#
loop_
_entity.id
_entity.type
_entity.pdbx_description
1 polymer ?
#
loop_
_entity_poly.entity_id
_entity_poly.type
_entity_poly.pdbx_seq_one_letter_code
_entity_poly.pdbx_strand_id
1 'polypeptide(L)'
;PKERHLRRNMFLQGWSAKKRAAKDIPAELRGMMAVAEKYHLQANALAPSRNILRAMPMWDHVRANKSALRQACNSSIQTVQCLKANHGLLTVGEFADLAELWSDGAHESLDDLCECGICKAVRDASGCVCPMSCMSRANRIINALPARWDPRGVLPEDYEDNVSEVGPVEGDKMEFDRRVTTRGTISNVLRIFTDGTPPCGDRMDVSVNETASELVVATMGSVWQEGNSEPAAGAGIFVSNDHPLNRSIRLPASLNPTGLSGGLAVTLLAALNAD
;
A
#
# COMPACT_ATOMS: atom_id res chain seq x y z
N PRO A 1 5.06 18.98 -5.73
CA PRO A 1 5.52 19.48 -7.06
C PRO A 1 5.84 20.97 -7.02
N LYS A 2 6.77 21.44 -7.87
CA LYS A 2 7.10 22.88 -7.97
C LYS A 2 5.92 23.69 -8.50
N GLU A 3 5.33 23.26 -9.60
CA GLU A 3 4.16 23.89 -10.24
C GLU A 3 2.91 23.75 -9.37
N ARG A 4 2.12 24.83 -9.26
CA ARG A 4 0.95 24.89 -8.36
C ARG A 4 -0.22 24.03 -8.84
N HIS A 5 -0.50 24.00 -10.13
CA HIS A 5 -1.63 23.24 -10.68
C HIS A 5 -1.47 21.72 -10.52
N LEU A 6 -0.26 21.22 -10.30
CA LEU A 6 0.04 19.81 -10.00
C LEU A 6 -0.09 19.46 -8.50
N ARG A 7 -0.33 20.44 -7.64
CA ARG A 7 -0.48 20.24 -6.19
C ARG A 7 -1.93 19.90 -5.88
N ARG A 8 -2.17 18.66 -5.45
CA ARG A 8 -3.50 18.16 -5.08
C ARG A 8 -3.63 17.92 -3.58
N ASN A 9 -2.68 17.20 -2.98
CA ASN A 9 -2.76 16.82 -1.57
C ASN A 9 -1.36 16.79 -0.95
N MET A 10 -1.15 17.59 0.10
CA MET A 10 0.15 17.70 0.78
C MET A 10 0.52 16.50 1.65
N PHE A 11 -0.44 15.64 1.99
CA PHE A 11 -0.20 14.41 2.73
C PHE A 11 0.18 13.24 1.81
N LEU A 12 -0.06 13.40 0.50
CA LEU A 12 0.23 12.40 -0.53
C LEU A 12 1.34 12.83 -1.49
N GLN A 13 1.84 14.06 -1.34
CA GLN A 13 2.91 14.63 -2.17
C GLN A 13 3.95 15.34 -1.31
N GLY A 14 5.17 15.49 -1.83
CA GLY A 14 6.30 16.10 -1.12
C GLY A 14 6.27 17.63 -0.91
N TRP A 15 5.14 18.31 -1.11
CA TRP A 15 5.01 19.75 -0.92
C TRP A 15 4.22 20.08 0.34
N SER A 16 4.51 21.23 0.94
CA SER A 16 3.80 21.75 2.11
C SER A 16 3.32 23.18 1.85
N ALA A 17 2.16 23.55 2.43
CA ALA A 17 1.72 24.94 2.40
C ALA A 17 2.62 25.78 3.32
N LYS A 18 3.14 26.89 2.80
CA LYS A 18 4.09 27.73 3.55
C LYS A 18 3.40 28.32 4.78
N LYS A 19 4.06 28.26 5.94
CA LYS A 19 3.64 28.91 7.19
C LYS A 19 3.35 30.42 7.04
N ARG A 20 3.96 31.11 6.06
CA ARG A 20 3.67 32.53 5.77
C ARG A 20 2.29 32.76 5.15
N ALA A 21 1.79 31.82 4.35
CA ALA A 21 0.42 31.83 3.84
C ALA A 21 -0.60 31.33 4.89
N ALA A 22 -0.13 30.87 6.05
CA ALA A 22 -1.00 30.38 7.11
C ALA A 22 -1.93 31.46 7.68
N LYS A 23 -1.59 32.75 7.52
CA LYS A 23 -2.52 33.84 7.87
C LYS A 23 -3.77 33.87 6.98
N ASP A 24 -3.65 33.41 5.74
CA ASP A 24 -4.74 33.34 4.76
C ASP A 24 -5.49 31.99 4.83
N ILE A 25 -5.00 31.04 5.63
CA ILE A 25 -5.65 29.75 5.87
C ILE A 25 -6.62 29.90 7.06
N PRO A 26 -7.90 29.55 6.90
CA PRO A 26 -8.87 29.49 8.00
C PRO A 26 -8.33 28.79 9.24
N ALA A 27 -8.71 29.28 10.42
CA ALA A 27 -8.16 28.81 11.70
C ALA A 27 -8.38 27.30 11.91
N GLU A 28 -9.52 26.80 11.43
CA GLU A 28 -9.93 25.40 11.49
C GLU A 28 -8.96 24.52 10.68
N LEU A 29 -8.66 24.92 9.44
CA LEU A 29 -7.73 24.18 8.57
C LEU A 29 -6.31 24.21 9.13
N ARG A 30 -5.87 25.33 9.72
CA ARG A 30 -4.60 25.39 10.44
C ARG A 30 -4.56 24.42 11.61
N GLY A 31 -5.64 24.35 12.39
CA GLY A 31 -5.78 23.39 13.49
C GLY A 31 -5.67 21.95 12.98
N MET A 32 -6.38 21.59 11.92
CA MET A 32 -6.31 20.26 11.30
C MET A 32 -4.90 19.91 10.82
N MET A 33 -4.20 20.86 10.16
CA MET A 33 -2.83 20.66 9.73
C MET A 33 -1.86 20.46 10.91
N ALA A 34 -2.03 21.24 11.98
CA ALA A 34 -1.21 21.12 13.19
C ALA A 34 -1.42 19.77 13.89
N VAL A 35 -2.67 19.28 13.95
CA VAL A 35 -3.01 17.96 14.49
C VAL A 35 -2.40 16.85 13.61
N ALA A 36 -2.50 16.98 12.29
CA ALA A 36 -1.89 16.03 11.36
C ALA A 36 -0.36 15.96 11.52
N GLU A 37 0.32 17.09 11.71
CA GLU A 37 1.76 17.13 11.98
C GLU A 37 2.09 16.52 13.36
N LYS A 38 1.34 16.90 14.41
CA LYS A 38 1.51 16.43 15.80
C LYS A 38 1.41 14.91 15.92
N TYR A 39 0.45 14.30 15.22
CA TYR A 39 0.22 12.86 15.27
C TYR A 39 0.76 12.11 14.06
N HIS A 40 1.70 12.73 13.32
CA HIS A 40 2.39 12.12 12.20
C HIS A 40 1.42 11.43 11.22
N LEU A 41 0.47 12.20 10.68
CA LEU A 41 -0.43 11.71 9.64
C LEU A 41 0.38 11.24 8.44
N GLN A 42 0.17 10.00 8.03
CA GLN A 42 0.85 9.41 6.88
C GLN A 42 -0.09 8.55 6.02
N ALA A 43 0.24 8.44 4.73
CA ALA A 43 -0.36 7.44 3.84
C ALA A 43 0.17 6.05 4.21
N ASN A 44 -0.63 5.27 4.94
CA ASN A 44 -0.33 3.92 5.36
C ASN A 44 -1.60 3.04 5.33
N ALA A 45 -1.53 1.94 4.59
CA ALA A 45 -2.52 0.88 4.59
C ALA A 45 -1.82 -0.44 4.26
N LEU A 46 -2.37 -1.56 4.76
CA LEU A 46 -1.81 -2.89 4.57
C LEU A 46 -1.80 -3.27 3.08
N ALA A 47 -2.98 -3.21 2.45
CA ALA A 47 -3.17 -3.44 1.03
C ALA A 47 -4.19 -2.45 0.47
N PRO A 48 -3.79 -1.27 -0.02
CA PRO A 48 -4.73 -0.35 -0.68
C PRO A 48 -5.33 -0.99 -1.93
N SER A 49 -6.64 -0.88 -2.10
CA SER A 49 -7.31 -1.29 -3.36
C SER A 49 -6.76 -0.54 -4.58
N ARG A 50 -6.85 -1.14 -5.76
CA ARG A 50 -6.40 -0.56 -7.04
C ARG A 50 -7.06 0.79 -7.31
N ASN A 51 -8.34 0.93 -6.95
CA ASN A 51 -9.05 2.20 -7.07
C ASN A 51 -8.35 3.31 -6.26
N ILE A 52 -8.00 3.03 -5.00
CA ILE A 52 -7.27 3.99 -4.16
C ILE A 52 -5.90 4.29 -4.75
N LEU A 53 -5.13 3.27 -5.13
CA LEU A 53 -3.79 3.43 -5.71
C LEU A 53 -3.83 4.32 -6.95
N ARG A 54 -4.75 4.04 -7.88
CA ARG A 54 -4.93 4.80 -9.13
C ARG A 54 -5.31 6.26 -8.87
N ALA A 55 -6.11 6.53 -7.84
CA ALA A 55 -6.56 7.88 -7.52
C ALA A 55 -5.47 8.75 -6.85
N MET A 56 -4.34 8.18 -6.41
CA MET A 56 -3.26 8.93 -5.77
C MET A 56 -2.57 9.90 -6.76
N PRO A 57 -2.07 11.06 -6.29
CA PRO A 57 -1.35 12.00 -7.14
C PRO A 57 0.07 11.50 -7.47
N MET A 58 0.42 11.41 -8.76
CA MET A 58 1.70 10.83 -9.18
C MET A 58 2.87 11.82 -9.05
N TRP A 59 2.65 13.10 -9.39
CA TRP A 59 3.72 14.09 -9.33
C TRP A 59 4.18 14.31 -7.88
N ASP A 60 5.49 14.14 -7.64
CA ASP A 60 6.09 14.27 -6.30
C ASP A 60 5.42 13.36 -5.26
N HIS A 61 4.99 12.17 -5.68
CA HIS A 61 4.30 11.17 -4.85
C HIS A 61 5.08 10.86 -3.56
N VAL A 62 4.38 10.84 -2.42
CA VAL A 62 5.00 10.73 -1.08
C VAL A 62 5.77 9.43 -0.86
N ARG A 63 5.35 8.35 -1.52
CA ARG A 63 6.00 7.02 -1.42
C ARG A 63 6.91 6.65 -2.60
N ALA A 64 7.05 7.52 -3.60
CA ALA A 64 7.95 7.21 -4.71
C ALA A 64 9.43 7.29 -4.30
N ASN A 65 10.28 6.52 -4.97
CA ASN A 65 11.72 6.73 -4.93
C ASN A 65 12.04 8.12 -5.51
N LYS A 66 12.38 9.07 -4.63
CA LYS A 66 12.58 10.48 -5.00
C LYS A 66 13.72 10.65 -6.00
N SER A 67 14.76 9.82 -5.96
CA SER A 67 15.88 9.92 -6.89
C SER A 67 15.45 9.50 -8.29
N ALA A 68 14.85 8.30 -8.41
CA ALA A 68 14.35 7.76 -9.66
C ALA A 68 13.27 8.68 -10.29
N LEU A 69 12.31 9.15 -9.47
CA LEU A 69 11.26 10.04 -9.93
C LEU A 69 11.85 11.36 -10.46
N ARG A 70 12.81 11.97 -9.75
CA ARG A 70 13.47 13.21 -10.21
C ARG A 70 14.25 12.99 -11.49
N GLN A 71 14.98 11.88 -11.60
CA GLN A 71 15.71 11.53 -12.81
C GLN A 71 14.76 11.40 -14.01
N ALA A 72 13.65 10.68 -13.85
CA ALA A 72 12.62 10.56 -14.88
C ALA A 72 11.97 11.91 -15.23
N CYS A 73 11.77 12.81 -14.25
CA CYS A 73 11.24 14.16 -14.52
C CYS A 73 12.23 15.09 -15.23
N ASN A 74 13.54 14.88 -15.07
CA ASN A 74 14.56 15.80 -15.55
C ASN A 74 15.19 15.36 -16.88
N SER A 75 15.16 14.07 -17.22
CA SER A 75 15.87 13.54 -18.40
C SER A 75 15.25 13.90 -19.75
N SER A 76 14.11 14.57 -19.79
CA SER A 76 13.54 15.19 -21.01
C SER A 76 12.48 16.19 -20.58
N ILE A 77 12.85 17.47 -20.60
CA ILE A 77 11.98 18.55 -20.16
C ILE A 77 10.76 18.67 -21.10
N GLN A 78 10.97 18.58 -22.41
CA GLN A 78 9.89 18.71 -23.40
C GLN A 78 8.84 17.60 -23.26
N THR A 79 9.27 16.35 -23.13
CA THR A 79 8.36 15.21 -22.91
C THR A 79 7.58 15.40 -21.62
N VAL A 80 8.24 15.81 -20.53
CA VAL A 80 7.58 16.03 -19.25
C VAL A 80 6.60 17.20 -19.28
N GLN A 81 6.90 18.26 -20.05
CA GLN A 81 5.92 19.33 -20.28
C GLN A 81 4.73 18.85 -21.10
N CYS A 82 4.94 18.02 -22.12
CA CYS A 82 3.85 17.38 -22.88
C CYS A 82 2.95 16.54 -21.97
N LEU A 83 3.54 15.71 -21.09
CA LEU A 83 2.79 14.91 -20.12
C LEU A 83 1.89 15.76 -19.19
N LYS A 84 2.33 16.98 -18.85
CA LYS A 84 1.57 17.89 -17.98
C LYS A 84 0.52 18.70 -18.73
N ALA A 85 0.88 19.26 -19.88
CA ALA A 85 0.07 20.25 -20.58
C ALA A 85 -0.87 19.62 -21.61
N ASN A 86 -0.37 18.65 -22.38
CA ASN A 86 -1.13 18.04 -23.48
C ASN A 86 -1.87 16.80 -23.00
N HIS A 87 -1.18 15.91 -22.29
CA HIS A 87 -1.82 14.71 -21.72
C HIS A 87 -2.56 14.99 -20.40
N GLY A 88 -2.22 16.07 -19.70
CA GLY A 88 -2.91 16.44 -18.46
C GLY A 88 -2.76 15.44 -17.32
N LEU A 89 -1.71 14.62 -17.29
CA LEU A 89 -1.57 13.54 -16.30
C LEU A 89 -1.36 14.09 -14.88
N LEU A 90 -2.11 13.57 -13.91
CA LEU A 90 -2.08 14.00 -12.51
C LEU A 90 -2.02 12.84 -11.52
N THR A 91 -2.63 11.71 -11.84
CA THR A 91 -2.87 10.58 -10.95
C THR A 91 -2.10 9.33 -11.37
N VAL A 92 -1.82 8.44 -10.43
CA VAL A 92 -1.11 7.18 -10.73
C VAL A 92 -1.84 6.36 -11.80
N GLY A 93 -3.17 6.36 -11.79
CA GLY A 93 -4.00 5.68 -12.79
C GLY A 93 -3.77 6.20 -14.20
N GLU A 94 -3.80 7.51 -14.40
CA GLU A 94 -3.54 8.12 -15.72
C GLU A 94 -2.12 7.82 -16.24
N PHE A 95 -1.14 7.76 -15.34
CA PHE A 95 0.22 7.32 -15.71
C PHE A 95 0.28 5.83 -16.04
N ALA A 96 -0.45 4.98 -15.33
CA ALA A 96 -0.53 3.55 -15.60
C ALA A 96 -1.14 3.29 -16.97
N ASP A 97 -2.25 3.96 -17.28
CA ASP A 97 -2.97 3.80 -18.55
C ASP A 97 -2.10 4.23 -19.73
N LEU A 98 -1.43 5.40 -19.64
CA LEU A 98 -0.53 5.83 -20.71
C LEU A 98 0.72 4.94 -20.83
N ALA A 99 1.23 4.41 -19.72
CA ALA A 99 2.36 3.48 -19.72
C ALA A 99 2.01 2.12 -20.34
N GLU A 100 0.78 1.63 -20.14
CA GLU A 100 0.30 0.38 -20.71
C GLU A 100 0.30 0.43 -22.24
N LEU A 101 -0.11 1.56 -22.82
CA LEU A 101 -0.04 1.78 -24.27
C LEU A 101 1.38 1.64 -24.83
N TRP A 102 2.44 1.86 -24.06
CA TRP A 102 3.82 1.67 -24.51
C TRP A 102 4.19 0.20 -24.69
N SER A 103 3.64 -0.68 -23.84
CA SER A 103 3.97 -2.10 -23.80
C SER A 103 3.12 -2.95 -24.75
N ASP A 104 2.16 -2.32 -25.45
CA ASP A 104 1.37 -2.99 -26.46
C ASP A 104 2.27 -3.44 -27.64
N GLY A 105 2.06 -4.68 -28.11
CA GLY A 105 2.81 -5.26 -29.22
C GLY A 105 2.41 -4.72 -30.60
N ALA A 106 1.38 -3.87 -30.68
CA ALA A 106 0.86 -3.31 -31.93
C ALA A 106 1.69 -2.13 -32.50
N HIS A 107 2.80 -1.76 -31.87
CA HIS A 107 3.68 -0.70 -32.38
C HIS A 107 4.52 -1.17 -33.58
N GLU A 108 4.52 -0.37 -34.63
CA GLU A 108 5.31 -0.62 -35.85
C GLU A 108 6.78 -0.18 -35.67
N SER A 109 7.01 0.81 -34.81
CA SER A 109 8.34 1.32 -34.45
C SER A 109 8.40 1.71 -32.97
N LEU A 110 9.60 1.70 -32.40
CA LEU A 110 9.90 2.16 -31.04
C LEU A 110 10.25 3.65 -30.96
N ASP A 111 10.17 4.37 -32.08
CA ASP A 111 10.42 5.81 -32.16
C ASP A 111 9.13 6.64 -32.28
N ASP A 112 9.27 7.97 -32.20
CA ASP A 112 8.15 8.90 -32.25
C ASP A 112 7.53 9.07 -33.65
N LEU A 113 8.06 8.42 -34.68
CA LEU A 113 7.50 8.36 -36.03
C LEU A 113 6.54 7.18 -36.20
N CYS A 114 6.33 6.36 -35.17
CA CYS A 114 5.39 5.24 -35.23
C CYS A 114 3.99 5.69 -35.71
N GLU A 115 3.47 5.02 -36.75
CA GLU A 115 2.20 5.32 -37.40
C GLU A 115 1.08 4.32 -37.06
N CYS A 116 1.29 3.47 -36.05
CA CYS A 116 0.30 2.52 -35.60
C CYS A 116 -0.98 3.23 -35.10
N GLY A 117 -2.08 2.48 -35.01
CA GLY A 117 -3.37 3.01 -34.55
C GLY A 117 -3.32 3.64 -33.15
N ILE A 118 -2.52 3.06 -32.23
CA ILE A 118 -2.36 3.55 -30.86
C ILE A 118 -1.67 4.92 -30.87
N CYS A 119 -0.54 5.05 -31.56
CA CYS A 119 0.17 6.31 -31.63
C CYS A 119 -0.69 7.39 -32.29
N LYS A 120 -1.36 7.09 -33.42
CA LYS A 120 -2.30 8.02 -34.07
C LYS A 120 -3.41 8.48 -33.12
N ALA A 121 -4.07 7.56 -32.43
CA ALA A 121 -5.11 7.90 -31.45
C ALA A 121 -4.59 8.80 -30.32
N VAL A 122 -3.36 8.57 -29.83
CA VAL A 122 -2.76 9.44 -28.82
C VAL A 122 -2.44 10.82 -29.37
N ARG A 123 -1.93 10.93 -30.61
CA ARG A 123 -1.71 12.24 -31.26
C ARG A 123 -3.03 13.00 -31.41
N ASP A 124 -4.08 12.34 -31.87
CA ASP A 124 -5.40 12.95 -32.11
C ASP A 124 -6.08 13.39 -30.81
N ALA A 125 -6.01 12.57 -29.75
CA ALA A 125 -6.66 12.86 -28.47
C ALA A 125 -5.98 13.96 -27.67
N SER A 126 -4.66 14.09 -27.76
CA SER A 126 -3.86 14.97 -26.88
C SER A 126 -3.09 16.08 -27.60
N GLY A 127 -3.00 16.04 -28.93
CA GLY A 127 -2.08 16.88 -29.70
C GLY A 127 -0.60 16.56 -29.44
N CYS A 128 -0.30 15.34 -28.96
CA CYS A 128 1.07 14.92 -28.71
C CYS A 128 1.83 14.70 -30.02
N VAL A 129 3.02 15.30 -30.16
CA VAL A 129 3.88 15.12 -31.34
C VAL A 129 4.74 13.86 -31.20
N CYS A 130 5.07 13.47 -29.96
CA CYS A 130 6.03 12.40 -29.64
C CYS A 130 5.39 11.37 -28.69
N PRO A 131 4.42 10.56 -29.19
CA PRO A 131 3.64 9.66 -28.35
C PRO A 131 4.51 8.57 -27.70
N MET A 132 5.43 7.95 -28.44
CA MET A 132 6.28 6.88 -27.90
C MET A 132 7.18 7.36 -26.77
N SER A 133 7.79 8.54 -26.93
CA SER A 133 8.55 9.21 -25.89
C SER A 133 7.70 9.50 -24.65
N CYS A 134 6.46 9.96 -24.83
CA CYS A 134 5.55 10.25 -23.71
C CYS A 134 5.12 8.98 -22.98
N MET A 135 4.70 7.92 -23.69
CA MET A 135 4.30 6.65 -23.08
C MET A 135 5.47 5.97 -22.35
N SER A 136 6.65 5.91 -22.98
CA SER A 136 7.86 5.39 -22.35
C SER A 136 8.25 6.20 -21.10
N ARG A 137 8.09 7.53 -21.16
CA ARG A 137 8.36 8.39 -20.01
C ARG A 137 7.35 8.21 -18.88
N ALA A 138 6.06 8.05 -19.20
CA ALA A 138 5.04 7.72 -18.22
C ALA A 138 5.39 6.42 -17.49
N ASN A 139 5.80 5.39 -18.24
CA ASN A 139 6.29 4.11 -17.69
C ASN A 139 7.48 4.31 -16.73
N ARG A 140 8.49 5.11 -17.11
CA ARG A 140 9.62 5.43 -16.22
C ARG A 140 9.21 6.17 -14.94
N ILE A 141 8.20 7.04 -15.02
CA ILE A 141 7.71 7.80 -13.87
C ILE A 141 6.97 6.87 -12.89
N ILE A 142 6.05 6.04 -13.38
CA ILE A 142 5.30 5.10 -12.53
C ILE A 142 6.20 4.00 -11.94
N ASN A 143 7.26 3.59 -12.64
CA ASN A 143 8.27 2.65 -12.13
C ASN A 143 9.07 3.19 -10.93
N ALA A 144 8.94 4.47 -10.57
CA ALA A 144 9.50 5.02 -9.34
C ALA A 144 8.67 4.64 -8.10
N LEU A 145 7.47 4.08 -8.26
CA LEU A 145 6.64 3.61 -7.16
C LEU A 145 7.14 2.24 -6.64
N PRO A 146 7.18 2.03 -5.31
CA PRO A 146 7.33 0.69 -4.75
C PRO A 146 6.14 -0.20 -5.12
N ALA A 147 6.36 -1.53 -5.16
CA ALA A 147 5.33 -2.50 -5.58
C ALA A 147 4.00 -2.39 -4.81
N ARG A 148 4.06 -2.05 -3.51
CA ARG A 148 2.87 -1.80 -2.68
C ARG A 148 1.98 -0.68 -3.21
N TRP A 149 2.58 0.33 -3.83
CA TRP A 149 1.90 1.54 -4.30
C TRP A 149 1.70 1.55 -5.82
N ASP A 150 2.12 0.50 -6.52
CA ASP A 150 1.97 0.34 -7.96
C ASP A 150 0.67 -0.44 -8.26
N PRO A 151 -0.30 0.16 -8.98
CA PRO A 151 -1.58 -0.46 -9.29
C PRO A 151 -1.53 -1.42 -10.48
N ARG A 152 -0.36 -1.74 -11.05
CA ARG A 152 -0.27 -2.62 -12.24
C ARG A 152 -0.09 -4.09 -11.93
N GLY A 153 0.44 -4.41 -10.75
CA GLY A 153 0.66 -5.81 -10.38
C GLY A 153 -0.58 -6.47 -9.77
N VAL A 154 -0.45 -7.75 -9.43
CA VAL A 154 -1.47 -8.54 -8.71
C VAL A 154 -1.60 -8.02 -7.28
N LEU A 155 -2.81 -7.73 -6.81
CA LEU A 155 -3.13 -7.19 -5.50
C LEU A 155 -3.98 -8.20 -4.69
N PRO A 156 -3.99 -8.11 -3.35
CA PRO A 156 -4.84 -8.97 -2.51
C PRO A 156 -6.31 -9.02 -2.94
N GLU A 157 -6.87 -7.90 -3.38
CA GLU A 157 -8.25 -7.83 -3.89
C GLU A 157 -8.53 -8.70 -5.12
N ASP A 158 -7.50 -9.14 -5.86
CA ASP A 158 -7.63 -10.00 -7.03
C ASP A 158 -7.88 -11.48 -6.66
N TYR A 159 -7.60 -11.88 -5.40
CA TYR A 159 -7.68 -13.27 -4.97
C TYR A 159 -8.23 -13.49 -3.54
N GLU A 160 -8.46 -12.45 -2.75
CA GLU A 160 -9.00 -12.58 -1.38
C GLU A 160 -10.41 -13.16 -1.35
N ASP A 161 -11.16 -13.02 -2.44
CA ASP A 161 -12.51 -13.55 -2.61
C ASP A 161 -12.55 -14.99 -3.16
N ASN A 162 -11.41 -15.55 -3.59
CA ASN A 162 -11.33 -16.88 -4.22
C ASN A 162 -11.34 -18.05 -3.20
N VAL A 163 -11.91 -17.88 -2.01
CA VAL A 163 -11.98 -19.00 -1.04
C VAL A 163 -13.06 -19.97 -1.51
N SER A 164 -12.69 -21.24 -1.64
CA SER A 164 -13.64 -22.35 -1.74
C SER A 164 -14.77 -22.16 -0.71
N GLU A 165 -16.03 -22.32 -1.13
CA GLU A 165 -17.21 -22.27 -0.24
C GLU A 165 -17.09 -23.36 0.83
N VAL A 166 -16.40 -23.06 1.93
CA VAL A 166 -16.44 -23.89 3.11
C VAL A 166 -17.88 -23.80 3.60
N GLY A 167 -18.55 -24.95 3.71
CA GLY A 167 -19.96 -25.00 4.12
C GLY A 167 -20.23 -24.18 5.39
N PRO A 168 -21.49 -23.79 5.63
CA PRO A 168 -21.84 -22.88 6.72
C PRO A 168 -21.22 -23.34 8.04
N VAL A 169 -20.52 -22.41 8.68
CA VAL A 169 -19.84 -22.62 9.96
C VAL A 169 -20.89 -22.99 11.03
N GLU A 170 -20.86 -24.24 11.52
CA GLU A 170 -21.83 -24.73 12.52
C GLU A 170 -21.53 -24.20 13.95
N GLY A 171 -22.59 -23.85 14.68
CA GLY A 171 -22.54 -23.58 16.13
C GLY A 171 -21.99 -22.20 16.52
N ASP A 172 -21.24 -22.13 17.63
CA ASP A 172 -20.62 -20.91 18.20
C ASP A 172 -19.30 -20.51 17.52
N LYS A 173 -19.01 -21.08 16.35
CA LYS A 173 -17.78 -20.78 15.60
C LYS A 173 -17.94 -19.45 14.87
N MET A 174 -16.95 -18.57 14.99
CA MET A 174 -16.88 -17.30 14.27
C MET A 174 -15.85 -17.39 13.15
N GLU A 175 -16.26 -17.07 11.93
CA GLU A 175 -15.33 -16.97 10.80
C GLU A 175 -14.46 -15.72 10.95
N PHE A 176 -13.14 -15.90 10.81
CA PHE A 176 -12.21 -14.79 10.78
C PHE A 176 -12.17 -14.20 9.37
N ASP A 177 -12.59 -12.94 9.22
CA ASP A 177 -12.42 -12.22 7.95
C ASP A 177 -10.93 -11.97 7.69
N ARG A 178 -10.37 -12.77 6.78
CA ARG A 178 -8.96 -12.70 6.37
C ARG A 178 -8.66 -11.56 5.41
N ARG A 179 -9.66 -10.79 4.96
CA ARG A 179 -9.47 -9.74 3.95
C ARG A 179 -8.65 -8.60 4.54
N VAL A 180 -7.58 -8.25 3.83
CA VAL A 180 -6.66 -7.16 4.22
C VAL A 180 -6.82 -5.93 3.34
N THR A 181 -7.60 -6.03 2.26
CA THR A 181 -7.78 -4.93 1.31
C THR A 181 -8.47 -3.74 1.95
N THR A 182 -7.80 -2.60 1.90
CA THR A 182 -8.38 -1.31 2.27
C THR A 182 -9.21 -0.78 1.10
N ARG A 183 -10.53 -0.84 1.24
CA ARG A 183 -11.51 -0.34 0.26
C ARG A 183 -11.99 1.07 0.63
N GLY A 184 -12.67 1.73 -0.31
CA GLY A 184 -13.24 3.07 -0.13
C GLY A 184 -12.44 4.15 -0.86
N THR A 185 -12.15 5.25 -0.16
CA THR A 185 -11.52 6.45 -0.74
C THR A 185 -10.05 6.58 -0.31
N ILE A 186 -9.33 7.52 -0.90
CA ILE A 186 -7.95 7.85 -0.50
C ILE A 186 -7.84 8.19 0.99
N SER A 187 -8.87 8.75 1.62
CA SER A 187 -8.86 9.03 3.06
C SER A 187 -8.69 7.76 3.90
N ASN A 188 -9.14 6.61 3.40
CA ASN A 188 -9.04 5.32 4.09
C ASN A 188 -7.59 4.80 4.19
N VAL A 189 -6.62 5.38 3.47
CA VAL A 189 -5.19 5.06 3.62
C VAL A 189 -4.44 6.04 4.51
N LEU A 190 -5.11 7.06 5.06
CA LEU A 190 -4.45 7.99 5.98
C LEU A 190 -4.50 7.43 7.41
N ARG A 191 -3.35 7.42 8.10
CA ARG A 191 -3.21 6.95 9.49
C ARG A 191 -2.52 8.00 10.34
N ILE A 192 -3.04 8.21 11.54
CA ILE A 192 -2.44 9.02 12.61
C ILE A 192 -1.82 8.11 13.66
N PHE A 193 -1.09 8.70 14.61
CA PHE A 193 -0.33 7.97 15.63
C PHE A 193 0.73 7.04 15.04
N THR A 194 1.29 7.43 13.90
CA THR A 194 2.46 6.74 13.35
C THR A 194 3.71 7.21 14.09
N ASP A 195 4.74 6.38 14.14
CA ASP A 195 6.04 6.70 14.72
C ASP A 195 6.90 7.59 13.80
N GLY A 196 6.32 8.09 12.71
CA GLY A 196 7.03 8.87 11.71
C GLY A 196 7.87 8.01 10.75
N THR A 197 8.04 6.72 11.02
CA THR A 197 8.78 5.83 10.13
C THR A 197 7.96 5.53 8.88
N PRO A 198 8.57 5.47 7.68
CA PRO A 198 7.86 4.98 6.52
C PRO A 198 7.37 3.56 6.81
N PRO A 199 6.07 3.26 6.63
CA PRO A 199 5.54 1.93 6.84
C PRO A 199 6.34 0.95 5.99
N CYS A 200 6.94 -0.01 6.68
CA CYS A 200 7.75 -1.05 6.07
C CYS A 200 6.93 -1.87 5.08
N GLY A 201 7.54 -2.19 3.95
CA GLY A 201 7.35 -3.48 3.29
C GLY A 201 6.93 -3.42 1.83
N ASP A 202 7.18 -4.55 1.18
CA ASP A 202 6.67 -4.87 -0.14
C ASP A 202 5.16 -5.10 -0.09
N ARG A 203 4.61 -5.46 -1.25
CA ARG A 203 3.22 -5.88 -1.36
C ARG A 203 3.00 -7.13 -0.51
N MET A 204 1.94 -7.14 0.29
CA MET A 204 1.56 -8.33 1.06
C MET A 204 0.98 -9.38 0.12
N ASP A 205 1.42 -10.63 0.31
CA ASP A 205 0.78 -11.80 -0.27
C ASP A 205 -0.05 -12.46 0.83
N VAL A 206 -1.36 -12.57 0.58
CA VAL A 206 -2.32 -13.25 1.47
C VAL A 206 -3.01 -14.41 0.76
N SER A 207 -2.39 -14.92 -0.31
CA SER A 207 -2.87 -16.10 -1.00
C SER A 207 -2.83 -17.30 -0.05
N VAL A 208 -3.86 -18.13 -0.12
CA VAL A 208 -3.98 -19.34 0.70
C VAL A 208 -3.69 -20.53 -0.21
N ASN A 209 -2.82 -21.42 0.24
CA ASN A 209 -2.59 -22.67 -0.46
C ASN A 209 -3.66 -23.69 -0.03
N GLU A 210 -4.62 -23.97 -0.92
CA GLU A 210 -5.76 -24.86 -0.64
C GLU A 210 -5.39 -26.34 -0.48
N THR A 211 -4.12 -26.73 -0.68
CA THR A 211 -3.70 -28.14 -0.52
C THR A 211 -3.45 -28.57 0.92
N ALA A 212 -3.55 -27.65 1.90
CA ALA A 212 -3.27 -27.93 3.30
C ALA A 212 -4.46 -28.63 4.00
N SER A 213 -4.16 -29.65 4.81
CA SER A 213 -5.14 -30.33 5.67
C SER A 213 -5.58 -29.41 6.82
N GLU A 214 -6.86 -29.47 7.21
CA GLU A 214 -7.38 -28.76 8.37
C GLU A 214 -6.65 -29.19 9.66
N LEU A 215 -6.17 -28.21 10.43
CA LEU A 215 -5.49 -28.43 11.71
C LEU A 215 -6.19 -27.63 12.81
N VAL A 216 -6.72 -28.32 13.83
CA VAL A 216 -7.31 -27.67 15.00
C VAL A 216 -6.24 -27.43 16.04
N VAL A 217 -6.07 -26.16 16.43
CA VAL A 217 -5.06 -25.73 17.40
C VAL A 217 -5.72 -24.97 18.54
N ALA A 218 -5.44 -25.39 19.77
CA ALA A 218 -5.76 -24.65 20.98
C ALA A 218 -4.59 -23.75 21.39
N THR A 219 -4.86 -22.46 21.49
CA THR A 219 -3.90 -21.43 21.91
C THR A 219 -4.33 -20.80 23.22
N MET A 220 -3.42 -20.67 24.18
CA MET A 220 -3.72 -20.00 25.45
C MET A 220 -2.54 -19.16 25.92
N GLY A 221 -2.81 -17.93 26.36
CA GLY A 221 -1.86 -17.10 27.09
C GLY A 221 -2.16 -17.09 28.58
N SER A 222 -1.13 -17.06 29.41
CA SER A 222 -1.25 -16.95 30.86
C SER A 222 -0.26 -15.92 31.40
N VAL A 223 -0.62 -15.34 32.55
CA VAL A 223 0.26 -14.47 33.32
C VAL A 223 0.39 -15.07 34.71
N TRP A 224 1.61 -15.09 35.19
CA TRP A 224 1.94 -15.50 36.53
C TRP A 224 2.60 -14.33 37.26
N GLN A 225 2.10 -14.04 38.45
CA GLN A 225 2.67 -13.05 39.34
C GLN A 225 2.58 -13.60 40.76
N GLU A 226 3.72 -13.76 41.41
CA GLU A 226 3.79 -14.23 42.80
C GLU A 226 4.24 -13.09 43.72
N GLY A 227 3.36 -12.68 44.64
CA GLY A 227 3.62 -11.58 45.56
C GLY A 227 3.98 -10.27 44.84
N ASN A 228 5.14 -9.70 45.20
CA ASN A 228 5.67 -8.45 44.62
C ASN A 228 6.66 -8.68 43.45
N SER A 229 6.72 -9.88 42.89
CA SER A 229 7.57 -10.15 41.72
C SER A 229 7.04 -9.46 40.46
N GLU A 230 7.94 -9.23 39.50
CA GLU A 230 7.55 -8.77 38.18
C GLU A 230 6.70 -9.84 37.48
N PRO A 231 5.55 -9.48 36.90
CA PRO A 231 4.67 -10.42 36.22
C PRO A 231 5.39 -11.06 35.03
N ALA A 232 5.32 -12.38 34.94
CA ALA A 232 5.83 -13.16 33.81
C ALA A 232 4.65 -13.68 32.99
N ALA A 233 4.72 -13.53 31.66
CA ALA A 233 3.73 -14.11 30.77
C ALA A 233 4.29 -15.33 30.04
N GLY A 234 3.44 -16.32 29.82
CA GLY A 234 3.69 -17.49 28.99
C GLY A 234 2.52 -17.77 28.06
N ALA A 235 2.72 -18.67 27.11
CA ALA A 235 1.67 -19.12 26.23
C ALA A 235 1.92 -20.54 25.71
N GLY A 236 0.86 -21.24 25.30
CA GLY A 236 0.91 -22.63 24.85
C GLY A 236 0.14 -22.87 23.54
N ILE A 237 0.70 -23.75 22.72
CA ILE A 237 0.09 -24.38 21.53
C ILE A 237 -0.20 -25.83 21.90
N PHE A 238 -1.44 -26.27 21.69
CA PHE A 238 -1.83 -27.67 21.81
C PHE A 238 -2.66 -28.10 20.61
N VAL A 239 -2.29 -29.20 19.97
CA VAL A 239 -2.98 -29.77 18.81
C VAL A 239 -3.64 -31.09 19.22
N SER A 240 -2.82 -32.07 19.61
CA SER A 240 -3.23 -33.37 20.14
C SER A 240 -2.12 -33.94 21.01
N ASN A 241 -2.36 -35.04 21.73
CA ASN A 241 -1.29 -35.72 22.47
C ASN A 241 -0.10 -36.05 21.55
N ASP A 242 1.11 -35.79 22.04
CA ASP A 242 2.39 -36.04 21.36
C ASP A 242 2.56 -35.36 19.98
N HIS A 243 1.71 -34.38 19.64
CA HIS A 243 1.85 -33.65 18.38
C HIS A 243 3.13 -32.80 18.39
N PRO A 244 3.96 -32.82 17.32
CA PRO A 244 5.24 -32.12 17.29
C PRO A 244 5.12 -30.59 17.37
N LEU A 245 3.95 -30.03 17.03
CA LEU A 245 3.67 -28.59 17.18
C LEU A 245 3.29 -28.18 18.61
N ASN A 246 3.05 -29.12 19.53
CA ASN A 246 2.78 -28.77 20.93
C ASN A 246 3.99 -28.04 21.50
N ARG A 247 3.77 -26.84 22.04
CA ARG A 247 4.86 -26.01 22.55
C ARG A 247 4.37 -25.07 23.62
N SER A 248 5.19 -24.85 24.65
CA SER A 248 5.04 -23.75 25.59
C SER A 248 6.14 -22.73 25.37
N ILE A 249 5.79 -21.45 25.35
CA ILE A 249 6.74 -20.34 25.20
C ILE A 249 6.62 -19.37 26.38
N ARG A 250 7.76 -18.80 26.77
CA ARG A 250 7.81 -17.64 27.67
C ARG A 250 7.86 -16.37 26.82
N LEU A 251 7.04 -15.37 27.13
CA LEU A 251 7.12 -14.11 26.42
C LEU A 251 8.37 -13.31 26.85
N PRO A 252 9.04 -12.61 25.92
CA PRO A 252 10.16 -11.75 26.24
C PRO A 252 9.70 -10.58 27.13
N ALA A 253 10.59 -10.13 28.02
CA ALA A 253 10.33 -9.01 28.94
C ALA A 253 10.04 -7.67 28.24
N SER A 254 10.35 -7.56 26.94
CA SER A 254 10.02 -6.39 26.12
C SER A 254 8.53 -6.28 25.77
N LEU A 255 7.76 -7.37 25.93
CA LEU A 255 6.31 -7.36 25.73
C LEU A 255 5.60 -7.20 27.06
N ASN A 256 4.52 -6.41 27.07
CA ASN A 256 3.68 -6.26 28.25
C ASN A 256 3.15 -7.64 28.68
N PRO A 257 3.41 -8.09 29.92
CA PRO A 257 3.09 -9.45 30.37
C PRO A 257 1.59 -9.56 30.72
N THR A 258 0.77 -9.67 29.68
CA THR A 258 -0.68 -9.86 29.79
C THR A 258 -1.09 -11.19 29.15
N GLY A 259 -2.22 -11.77 29.58
CA GLY A 259 -2.76 -12.99 28.98
C GLY A 259 -3.08 -12.80 27.50
N LEU A 260 -3.49 -11.59 27.13
CA LEU A 260 -3.75 -11.20 25.74
C LEU A 260 -2.47 -11.15 24.90
N SER A 261 -1.39 -10.56 25.42
CA SER A 261 -0.08 -10.59 24.76
C SER A 261 0.39 -12.03 24.51
N GLY A 262 0.18 -12.91 25.49
CA GLY A 262 0.49 -14.34 25.34
C GLY A 262 -0.36 -15.04 24.29
N GLY A 263 -1.68 -14.82 24.33
CA GLY A 263 -2.61 -15.36 23.33
C GLY A 263 -2.27 -14.93 21.90
N LEU A 264 -1.98 -13.64 21.69
CA LEU A 264 -1.61 -13.11 20.37
C LEU A 264 -0.27 -13.69 19.87
N ALA A 265 0.75 -13.72 20.73
CA ALA A 265 2.07 -14.24 20.36
C ALA A 265 1.99 -15.72 19.97
N VAL A 266 1.23 -16.51 20.71
CA VAL A 266 1.13 -17.96 20.45
C VAL A 266 0.23 -18.28 19.27
N THR A 267 -0.79 -17.46 19.00
CA THR A 267 -1.61 -17.55 17.78
C THR A 267 -0.77 -17.28 16.54
N LEU A 268 0.07 -16.24 16.58
CA LEU A 268 1.02 -15.95 15.50
C LEU A 268 2.01 -17.11 15.29
N LEU A 269 2.56 -17.67 16.37
CA LEU A 269 3.47 -18.81 16.27
C LEU A 269 2.77 -20.06 15.74
N ALA A 270 1.54 -20.34 16.17
CA ALA A 270 0.77 -21.46 15.63
C ALA A 270 0.57 -21.30 14.11
N ALA A 271 0.19 -20.10 13.65
CA ALA A 271 0.02 -19.82 12.22
C ALA A 271 1.32 -19.98 11.42
N LEU A 272 2.46 -19.49 11.94
CA LEU A 272 3.76 -19.57 11.25
C LEU A 272 4.35 -20.99 11.17
N ASN A 273 3.91 -21.92 12.01
CA ASN A 273 4.41 -23.31 12.02
C ASN A 273 3.36 -24.31 11.53
N ALA A 274 2.20 -23.84 11.04
CA ALA A 274 1.15 -24.68 10.47
C ALA A 274 1.32 -24.92 8.96
N ASP A 275 2.23 -24.18 8.30
CA ASP A 275 2.72 -24.42 6.93
C ASP A 275 3.86 -25.46 6.90
#